data_AF-A0A8H7L253-F1
#
_entry.id   AF-A0A8H7L253-F1
#
_cell.length_a   1.000
_cell.length_b   1.000
_cell.length_c   1.000
_cell.angle_alpha   90.00
_cell.angle_beta   90.00
_cell.angle_gamma   90.00
#
_symmetry.space_group_name_H-M   'P 1'
#
loop_
_entity.id
_entity.type
_entity.pdbx_description
1 polymer ?
#
loop_
_entity_poly.entity_id
_entity_poly.type
_entity_poly.pdbx_seq_one_letter_code
_entity_poly.pdbx_strand_id
1 'polypeptide(L)'
;MEHQRPPLVETVKSECVSSSGSEAVYRGVVSGDWCVGAVPNGGFSLSLLLESCMQYQVSSKHPDPINVTAHFLATVHVEPFEVRIKTIKKGRGFSNLLAELVQKDLTRITAHLIFGVLVPHPSDPGPKLTLAPPSPYARRHPVHSHPSSAILHPPRDNWTFGDLMAWAPDPIYLERNEPHNAAARTNNETIGGGGVEWGSWFELKHERDRLTTPSLCFMADMVQFTAELLPDSENGGMGVGSWHPTIVFNIEFKSPIPRASPHHSSTTVGLYSSGCFLNDPQGRHNTYAEVWTAPCGIGQGREESDWRDKQVCLATSSQMTLCLPMEVNYKRGSKL
;
A
#
# COMPACT_ATOMS: atom_id res chain seq x y z
N MET A 1 4.97 31.86 -10.47
CA MET A 1 4.05 30.74 -10.77
C MET A 1 4.48 29.60 -9.87
N GLU A 2 3.70 29.28 -8.84
CA GLU A 2 3.94 28.05 -8.07
C GLU A 2 3.89 26.87 -9.04
N HIS A 3 4.97 26.10 -9.10
CA HIS A 3 4.99 24.88 -9.88
C HIS A 3 4.07 23.90 -9.17
N GLN A 4 2.89 23.66 -9.72
CA GLN A 4 1.94 22.71 -9.16
C GLN A 4 2.60 21.33 -9.13
N ARG A 5 2.71 20.75 -7.93
CA ARG A 5 3.34 19.42 -7.74
C ARG A 5 2.62 18.37 -8.60
N PRO A 6 3.36 17.45 -9.26
CA PRO A 6 2.77 16.46 -10.14
C PRO A 6 1.90 15.44 -9.36
N PRO A 7 0.81 14.93 -9.97
CA PRO A 7 0.00 13.86 -9.40
C PRO A 7 0.81 12.56 -9.22
N LEU A 8 0.39 11.70 -8.29
CA LEU A 8 1.05 10.41 -8.00
C LEU A 8 1.29 9.62 -9.28
N VAL A 9 0.27 9.55 -10.13
CA VAL A 9 0.34 8.80 -11.38
C VAL A 9 1.38 9.27 -12.40
N GLU A 10 1.82 10.52 -12.34
CA GLU A 10 2.86 11.04 -13.21
C GLU A 10 4.22 10.75 -12.61
N THR A 11 4.33 10.82 -11.29
CA THR A 11 5.58 10.55 -10.56
C THR A 11 6.03 9.08 -10.59
N VAL A 12 5.11 8.14 -10.85
CA VAL A 12 5.46 6.71 -10.94
C VAL A 12 5.96 6.26 -12.32
N LYS A 13 5.86 7.12 -13.34
CA LYS A 13 6.19 6.76 -14.72
C LYS A 13 7.68 6.47 -14.89
N SER A 14 7.98 5.47 -15.71
CA SER A 14 9.31 5.13 -16.18
C SER A 14 9.33 4.98 -17.70
N GLU A 15 10.53 5.05 -18.28
CA GLU A 15 10.77 4.90 -19.71
C GLU A 15 11.59 3.63 -20.00
N CYS A 16 11.19 2.87 -21.02
CA CYS A 16 11.96 1.71 -21.46
C CYS A 16 13.26 2.15 -22.14
N VAL A 17 14.40 1.73 -21.60
CA VAL A 17 15.74 2.00 -22.15
C VAL A 17 16.18 0.89 -23.08
N SER A 18 15.95 -0.35 -22.67
CA SER A 18 16.26 -1.53 -23.46
C SER A 18 15.28 -2.66 -23.14
N SER A 19 14.99 -3.49 -24.13
CA SER A 19 14.14 -4.66 -23.98
C SER A 19 14.60 -5.73 -24.96
N SER A 20 14.89 -6.92 -24.44
CA SER A 20 15.38 -8.06 -25.22
C SER A 20 14.76 -9.35 -24.71
N GLY A 21 13.67 -9.78 -25.35
CA GLY A 21 13.05 -11.10 -25.19
C GLY A 21 12.56 -11.45 -23.77
N SER A 22 13.49 -11.77 -22.88
CA SER A 22 13.26 -12.11 -21.47
C SER A 22 13.75 -11.05 -20.49
N GLU A 23 14.42 -9.98 -20.94
CA GLU A 23 15.00 -8.96 -20.06
C GLU A 23 14.60 -7.55 -20.54
N ALA A 24 14.48 -6.61 -19.62
CA ALA A 24 14.24 -5.20 -19.93
C ALA A 24 14.82 -4.28 -18.85
N VAL A 25 15.16 -3.05 -19.24
CA VAL A 25 15.61 -2.00 -18.34
C VAL A 25 14.72 -0.78 -18.53
N TYR A 26 14.15 -0.29 -17.44
CA TYR A 26 13.39 0.94 -17.39
C TYR A 26 14.14 1.98 -16.55
N ARG A 27 13.98 3.27 -16.85
CA ARG A 27 14.57 4.37 -16.09
C ARG A 27 13.52 5.39 -15.68
N GLY A 28 13.77 6.04 -14.55
CA GLY A 28 12.98 7.16 -14.06
C GLY A 28 13.75 7.93 -13.00
N VAL A 29 13.06 8.86 -12.34
CA VAL A 29 13.60 9.65 -11.22
C VAL A 29 12.65 9.51 -10.04
N VAL A 30 13.19 9.16 -8.88
CA VAL A 30 12.38 9.11 -7.65
C VAL A 30 12.01 10.54 -7.26
N SER A 31 10.71 10.85 -7.15
CA SER A 31 10.25 12.16 -6.71
C SER A 31 10.46 12.37 -5.21
N GLY A 32 10.89 13.58 -4.82
CA GLY A 32 10.98 14.01 -3.42
C GLY A 32 9.63 14.39 -2.81
N ASP A 33 8.58 14.47 -3.62
CA ASP A 33 7.23 14.81 -3.15
C ASP A 33 6.56 13.66 -2.39
N TRP A 34 7.07 12.43 -2.51
CA TRP A 34 6.47 11.21 -1.95
C TRP A 34 7.36 10.56 -0.89
N CYS A 35 7.85 11.37 0.05
CA CYS A 35 8.76 10.98 1.13
C CYS A 35 8.08 10.99 2.50
N VAL A 36 8.57 10.11 3.38
CA VAL A 36 8.37 10.20 4.83
C VAL A 36 9.69 10.67 5.45
N GLY A 37 9.72 11.91 5.90
CA GLY A 37 10.94 12.64 6.24
C GLY A 37 11.79 12.89 5.00
N ALA A 38 13.04 12.41 5.04
CA ALA A 38 13.98 12.58 3.94
C ALA A 38 14.08 11.33 3.02
N VAL A 39 13.31 10.28 3.31
CA VAL A 39 13.37 9.01 2.57
C VAL A 39 12.05 8.79 1.82
N PRO A 40 12.09 8.43 0.51
CA PRO A 40 10.92 8.02 -0.25
C PRO A 40 10.11 6.94 0.48
N ASN A 41 8.78 7.06 0.45
CA ASN A 41 7.90 6.04 1.01
C ASN A 41 8.19 4.66 0.36
N GLY A 42 8.12 3.58 1.15
CA GLY A 42 8.47 2.24 0.69
C GLY A 42 7.50 1.71 -0.36
N GLY A 43 6.20 1.91 -0.14
CA GLY A 43 5.14 1.61 -1.08
C GLY A 43 5.23 2.41 -2.37
N PHE A 44 5.54 3.71 -2.30
CA PHE A 44 5.81 4.55 -3.47
C PHE A 44 7.02 4.03 -4.28
N SER A 45 8.10 3.67 -3.59
CA SER A 45 9.29 3.10 -4.23
C SER A 45 8.96 1.77 -4.93
N LEU A 46 8.10 0.95 -4.32
CA LEU A 46 7.61 -0.28 -4.93
C LEU A 46 6.67 -0.01 -6.11
N SER A 47 5.88 1.07 -6.10
CA SER A 47 5.05 1.50 -7.23
C SER A 47 5.89 1.78 -8.48
N LEU A 48 7.07 2.39 -8.35
CA LEU A 48 7.99 2.65 -9.48
C LEU A 48 8.46 1.35 -10.15
N LEU A 49 8.80 0.35 -9.33
CA LEU A 49 9.21 -0.97 -9.79
C LEU A 49 8.03 -1.69 -10.46
N LEU A 50 6.86 -1.68 -9.83
CA LEU A 50 5.67 -2.36 -10.35
C LEU A 50 5.20 -1.73 -11.67
N GLU A 51 5.18 -0.41 -11.79
CA GLU A 51 4.83 0.29 -13.04
C GLU A 51 5.72 -0.16 -14.20
N SER A 52 7.04 -0.23 -13.97
CA SER A 52 7.99 -0.72 -14.98
C SER A 52 7.71 -2.17 -15.40
N CYS A 53 7.39 -3.04 -14.43
CA CYS A 53 7.02 -4.43 -14.70
C CYS A 53 5.68 -4.56 -15.44
N MET A 54 4.70 -3.72 -15.13
CA MET A 54 3.42 -3.68 -15.82
C MET A 54 3.57 -3.19 -17.26
N GLN A 55 4.38 -2.15 -17.50
CA GLN A 55 4.71 -1.71 -18.86
C GLN A 55 5.37 -2.84 -19.67
N TYR A 56 6.28 -3.61 -19.06
CA TYR A 56 6.91 -4.77 -19.70
C TYR A 56 5.90 -5.90 -20.01
N GLN A 57 4.87 -6.07 -19.20
CA GLN A 57 3.87 -7.13 -19.33
C GLN A 57 2.62 -6.75 -20.12
N VAL A 58 2.44 -5.48 -20.50
CA VAL A 58 1.20 -4.94 -21.08
C VAL A 58 0.73 -5.69 -22.33
N SER A 59 1.66 -6.14 -23.18
CA SER A 59 1.36 -6.88 -24.41
C SER A 59 1.52 -8.41 -24.24
N SER A 60 1.65 -8.89 -23.01
CA SER A 60 1.82 -10.31 -22.70
C SER A 60 0.46 -11.01 -22.50
N LYS A 61 0.48 -12.34 -22.39
CA LYS A 61 -0.71 -13.13 -22.03
C LYS A 61 -1.16 -12.92 -20.57
N HIS A 62 -0.31 -12.34 -19.75
CA HIS A 62 -0.52 -12.16 -18.32
C HIS A 62 -0.23 -10.69 -17.94
N PRO A 63 -1.11 -9.75 -18.29
CA PRO A 63 -0.85 -8.32 -18.10
C PRO A 63 -1.01 -7.88 -16.63
N ASP A 64 -1.76 -8.62 -15.82
CA ASP A 64 -2.16 -8.19 -14.48
C ASP A 64 -1.18 -8.71 -13.43
N PRO A 65 -0.65 -7.86 -12.54
CA PRO A 65 0.08 -8.35 -11.37
C PRO A 65 -0.90 -9.06 -10.43
N ILE A 66 -0.50 -10.24 -9.95
CA ILE A 66 -1.25 -11.06 -8.98
C ILE A 66 -0.58 -10.97 -7.61
N ASN A 67 0.75 -11.02 -7.58
CA ASN A 67 1.53 -10.94 -6.37
C ASN A 67 2.87 -10.24 -6.62
N VAL A 68 3.33 -9.49 -5.61
CA VAL A 68 4.70 -8.97 -5.54
C VAL A 68 5.25 -9.25 -4.14
N THR A 69 6.39 -9.92 -4.07
CA THR A 69 7.19 -10.03 -2.83
C THR A 69 8.50 -9.28 -3.03
N ALA A 70 8.70 -8.22 -2.27
CA ALA A 70 9.85 -7.32 -2.36
C ALA A 70 10.68 -7.33 -1.08
N HIS A 71 12.00 -7.26 -1.23
CA HIS A 71 12.98 -7.09 -0.17
C HIS A 71 13.68 -5.75 -0.34
N PHE A 72 13.63 -4.92 0.69
CA PHE A 72 14.29 -3.62 0.74
C PHE A 72 15.70 -3.80 1.31
N LEU A 73 16.70 -3.86 0.43
CA LEU A 73 18.09 -4.15 0.77
C LEU A 73 18.84 -2.91 1.25
N ALA A 74 18.45 -1.75 0.73
CA ALA A 74 19.02 -0.45 1.10
C ALA A 74 18.00 0.67 0.88
N THR A 75 18.23 1.80 1.56
CA THR A 75 17.42 3.01 1.42
C THR A 75 17.37 3.46 -0.05
N VAL A 76 16.18 3.72 -0.58
CA VAL A 76 15.99 4.40 -1.88
C VAL A 76 16.18 5.89 -1.67
N HIS A 77 16.81 6.58 -2.62
CA HIS A 77 17.06 8.02 -2.56
C HIS A 77 16.29 8.78 -3.64
N VAL A 78 16.10 10.09 -3.45
CA VAL A 78 15.52 11.02 -4.43
C VAL A 78 16.54 11.30 -5.53
N GLU A 79 16.73 10.31 -6.41
CA GLU A 79 17.73 10.33 -7.49
C GLU A 79 17.26 9.43 -8.66
N PRO A 80 17.93 9.46 -9.82
CA PRO A 80 17.64 8.54 -10.92
C PRO A 80 17.72 7.08 -10.49
N PHE A 81 16.85 6.25 -11.06
CA PHE A 81 16.84 4.81 -10.83
C PHE A 81 16.76 4.03 -12.14
N GLU A 82 17.19 2.76 -12.08
CA GLU A 82 16.89 1.75 -13.09
C GLU A 82 16.02 0.66 -12.47
N VAL A 83 15.06 0.13 -13.23
CA VAL A 83 14.40 -1.14 -12.92
C VAL A 83 14.88 -2.17 -13.94
N ARG A 84 15.60 -3.18 -13.45
CA ARG A 84 16.12 -4.30 -14.26
C ARG A 84 15.18 -5.48 -14.09
N ILE A 85 14.56 -5.91 -15.18
CA ILE A 85 13.53 -6.95 -15.19
C ILE A 85 14.06 -8.17 -15.91
N LYS A 86 13.81 -9.35 -15.34
CA LYS A 86 14.09 -10.66 -15.94
C LYS A 86 12.88 -11.56 -15.83
N THR A 87 12.40 -12.07 -16.95
CA THR A 87 11.43 -13.16 -16.98
C THR A 87 12.09 -14.45 -16.52
N ILE A 88 11.58 -15.03 -15.44
CA ILE A 88 12.04 -16.32 -14.92
C ILE A 88 11.29 -17.46 -15.61
N LYS A 89 9.97 -17.31 -15.76
CA LYS A 89 9.11 -18.36 -16.33
C LYS A 89 7.85 -17.77 -16.97
N LYS A 90 7.49 -18.26 -18.16
CA LYS A 90 6.16 -18.04 -18.76
C LYS A 90 5.40 -19.37 -18.76
N GLY A 91 4.41 -19.49 -17.86
CA GLY A 91 3.56 -20.67 -17.74
C GLY A 91 2.26 -20.54 -18.53
N ARG A 92 1.32 -21.47 -18.29
CA ARG A 92 -0.01 -21.45 -18.90
C ARG A 92 -0.92 -20.38 -18.27
N GLY A 93 -0.89 -20.23 -16.95
CA GLY A 93 -1.74 -19.27 -16.21
C GLY A 93 -0.99 -18.10 -15.59
N PHE A 94 0.35 -18.20 -15.45
CA PHE A 94 1.15 -17.17 -14.79
C PHE A 94 2.49 -16.95 -15.48
N SER A 95 2.98 -15.71 -15.44
CA SER A 95 4.35 -15.31 -15.73
C SER A 95 5.05 -14.91 -14.44
N ASN A 96 6.29 -15.35 -14.24
CA ASN A 96 7.10 -15.02 -13.08
C ASN A 96 8.25 -14.11 -13.53
N LEU A 97 8.38 -12.96 -12.88
CA LEU A 97 9.44 -11.99 -13.10
C LEU A 97 10.30 -11.84 -11.84
N LEU A 98 11.59 -11.62 -12.04
CA LEU A 98 12.48 -11.01 -11.06
C LEU A 98 12.72 -9.57 -11.49
N ALA A 99 12.60 -8.61 -10.58
CA ALA A 99 12.87 -7.21 -10.86
C ALA A 99 13.69 -6.57 -9.75
N GLU A 100 14.61 -5.68 -10.13
CA GLU A 100 15.50 -4.98 -9.21
C GLU A 100 15.42 -3.48 -9.45
N LEU A 101 15.15 -2.68 -8.41
CA LEU A 101 15.34 -1.23 -8.44
C LEU A 101 16.78 -0.92 -8.02
N VAL A 102 17.54 -0.29 -8.92
CA VAL A 102 18.98 -0.03 -8.79
C VAL A 102 19.23 1.48 -8.81
N GLN A 103 20.08 1.96 -7.91
CA GLN A 103 20.58 3.34 -7.91
C GLN A 103 22.09 3.34 -7.66
N LYS A 104 22.86 4.05 -8.50
CA LYS A 104 24.34 4.08 -8.44
C LYS A 104 24.93 2.66 -8.37
N ASP A 105 24.44 1.76 -9.24
CA ASP A 105 24.81 0.33 -9.31
C ASP A 105 24.55 -0.51 -8.05
N LEU A 106 23.87 0.05 -7.05
CA LEU A 106 23.43 -0.67 -5.86
C LEU A 106 21.95 -1.06 -5.98
N THR A 107 21.67 -2.37 -5.89
CA THR A 107 20.29 -2.86 -5.77
C THR A 107 19.69 -2.39 -4.44
N ARG A 108 18.68 -1.54 -4.53
CA ARG A 108 17.94 -1.01 -3.36
C ARG A 108 16.76 -1.91 -3.01
N ILE A 109 16.05 -2.38 -4.04
CA ILE A 109 14.91 -3.30 -3.90
C ILE A 109 15.11 -4.46 -4.85
N THR A 110 14.88 -5.69 -4.38
CA THR A 110 14.74 -6.87 -5.23
C THR A 110 13.36 -7.48 -5.01
N ALA A 111 12.67 -7.86 -6.08
CA ALA A 111 11.29 -8.34 -6.02
C ALA A 111 11.03 -9.51 -6.97
N HIS A 112 10.27 -10.48 -6.50
CA HIS A 112 9.66 -11.51 -7.34
C HIS A 112 8.19 -11.16 -7.57
N LEU A 113 7.77 -11.19 -8.84
CA LEU A 113 6.43 -10.81 -9.26
C LEU A 113 5.77 -11.97 -9.99
N ILE A 114 4.50 -12.22 -9.65
CA ILE A 114 3.64 -13.14 -10.38
C ILE A 114 2.62 -12.30 -11.14
N PHE A 115 2.60 -12.47 -12.45
CA PHE A 115 1.61 -11.89 -13.34
C PHE A 115 0.65 -12.96 -13.85
N GLY A 116 -0.60 -12.60 -14.07
CA GLY A 116 -1.68 -13.47 -14.53
C GLY A 116 -2.77 -12.68 -15.24
N VAL A 117 -4.00 -13.18 -15.13
CA VAL A 117 -5.22 -12.50 -15.56
C VAL A 117 -6.12 -12.41 -14.34
N LEU A 118 -6.41 -11.19 -13.89
CA LEU A 118 -7.18 -10.94 -12.67
C LEU A 118 -8.69 -11.01 -12.92
N VAL A 119 -9.12 -10.68 -14.14
CA VAL A 119 -10.52 -10.77 -14.58
C VAL A 119 -10.65 -11.86 -15.63
N PRO A 120 -11.19 -13.04 -15.29
CA PRO A 120 -11.39 -14.11 -16.27
C PRO A 120 -12.36 -13.67 -17.36
N HIS A 121 -12.21 -14.24 -18.55
CA HIS A 121 -13.10 -13.93 -19.66
C HIS A 121 -14.51 -14.48 -19.34
N PRO A 122 -15.61 -13.79 -19.69
CA PRO A 122 -16.96 -14.25 -19.38
C PRO A 122 -17.29 -15.67 -19.86
N SER A 123 -16.62 -16.13 -20.92
CA SER A 123 -16.77 -17.45 -21.52
C SER A 123 -15.83 -18.52 -20.95
N ASP A 124 -15.02 -18.22 -19.93
CA ASP A 124 -14.12 -19.21 -19.34
C ASP A 124 -14.94 -20.34 -18.68
N PRO A 125 -14.67 -21.62 -19.00
CA PRO A 125 -15.51 -22.75 -18.59
C PRO A 125 -15.29 -23.20 -17.12
N GLY A 126 -14.40 -22.53 -16.39
CA GLY A 126 -14.05 -22.90 -15.02
C GLY A 126 -15.13 -22.53 -13.99
N PRO A 127 -15.10 -23.15 -12.79
CA PRO A 127 -16.00 -22.78 -11.71
C PRO A 127 -15.76 -21.32 -11.27
N LYS A 128 -16.84 -20.55 -11.12
CA LYS A 128 -16.80 -19.17 -10.61
C LYS A 128 -16.84 -19.17 -9.09
N LEU A 129 -15.68 -19.29 -8.45
CA LEU A 129 -15.49 -19.41 -6.99
C LEU A 129 -15.17 -18.05 -6.33
N THR A 130 -15.97 -17.02 -6.62
CA THR A 130 -15.82 -15.71 -5.98
C THR A 130 -16.71 -15.64 -4.74
N LEU A 131 -16.10 -15.38 -3.57
CA LEU A 131 -16.83 -15.02 -2.35
C LEU A 131 -17.16 -13.53 -2.40
N ALA A 132 -18.43 -13.20 -2.69
CA ALA A 132 -18.93 -11.83 -2.71
C ALA A 132 -20.25 -11.73 -1.92
N PRO A 133 -20.58 -10.54 -1.38
CA PRO A 133 -21.91 -10.28 -0.85
C PRO A 133 -23.02 -10.67 -1.85
N PRO A 134 -24.18 -11.18 -1.40
CA PRO A 134 -24.63 -11.25 0.00
C PRO A 134 -24.14 -12.49 0.78
N SER A 135 -23.22 -13.31 0.24
CA SER A 135 -22.72 -14.50 0.93
C SER A 135 -22.26 -14.18 2.36
N PRO A 136 -22.64 -14.98 3.38
CA PRO A 136 -22.20 -14.76 4.76
C PRO A 136 -20.70 -15.05 4.94
N TYR A 137 -20.07 -15.74 3.99
CA TYR A 137 -18.63 -16.03 3.98
C TYR A 137 -17.80 -14.96 3.28
N ALA A 138 -18.45 -13.97 2.64
CA ALA A 138 -17.74 -12.90 1.96
C ALA A 138 -17.26 -11.85 2.97
N ARG A 139 -16.00 -11.43 2.81
CA ARG A 139 -15.45 -10.29 3.55
C ARG A 139 -16.11 -9.00 3.06
N ARG A 140 -16.54 -8.15 3.99
CA ARG A 140 -17.09 -6.81 3.72
C ARG A 140 -16.09 -5.74 4.10
N HIS A 141 -16.35 -4.51 3.62
CA HIS A 141 -15.51 -3.37 3.92
C HIS A 141 -15.31 -3.18 5.44
N PRO A 142 -14.05 -3.15 5.92
CA PRO A 142 -13.74 -3.17 7.36
C PRO A 142 -13.87 -1.80 8.05
N VAL A 143 -13.72 -0.69 7.32
CA VAL A 143 -13.88 0.66 7.90
C VAL A 143 -15.34 0.88 8.33
N HIS A 144 -15.52 1.41 9.55
CA HIS A 144 -16.82 1.55 10.19
C HIS A 144 -17.56 2.81 9.73
N SER A 145 -16.86 3.93 9.60
CA SER A 145 -17.46 5.20 9.14
C SER A 145 -17.60 5.25 7.62
N HIS A 146 -18.72 5.78 7.12
CA HIS A 146 -18.85 6.11 5.71
C HIS A 146 -17.97 7.33 5.37
N PRO A 147 -17.29 7.41 4.21
CA PRO A 147 -16.38 8.51 3.91
C PRO A 147 -17.07 9.88 3.88
N SER A 148 -18.37 9.94 3.56
CA SER A 148 -19.15 11.20 3.59
C SER A 148 -19.26 11.84 4.97
N SER A 149 -19.12 11.07 6.04
CA SER A 149 -19.19 11.53 7.43
C SER A 149 -17.87 11.37 8.17
N ALA A 150 -16.81 10.96 7.46
CA ALA A 150 -15.49 10.79 8.05
C ALA A 150 -14.85 12.15 8.37
N ILE A 151 -14.13 12.20 9.48
CA ILE A 151 -13.52 13.44 9.99
C ILE A 151 -12.08 13.51 9.46
N LEU A 152 -11.77 14.57 8.71
CA LEU A 152 -10.41 14.79 8.22
C LEU A 152 -9.44 15.04 9.38
N HIS A 153 -8.28 14.40 9.30
CA HIS A 153 -7.15 14.70 10.16
C HIS A 153 -6.11 15.53 9.40
N PRO A 154 -5.37 16.43 10.09
CA PRO A 154 -4.23 17.10 9.48
C PRO A 154 -3.21 16.06 9.00
N PRO A 155 -2.52 16.30 7.86
CA PRO A 155 -1.43 15.43 7.44
C PRO A 155 -0.32 15.44 8.49
N ARG A 156 0.46 14.37 8.55
CA ARG A 156 1.62 14.32 9.45
C ARG A 156 2.72 15.25 8.92
N ASP A 157 3.39 15.97 9.81
CA ASP A 157 4.44 16.94 9.45
C ASP A 157 5.62 16.31 8.69
N ASN A 158 5.84 15.02 8.86
CA ASN A 158 6.88 14.27 8.18
C ASN A 158 6.47 13.76 6.80
N TRP A 159 5.28 14.06 6.27
CA TRP A 159 4.86 13.67 4.92
C TRP A 159 5.10 14.81 3.93
N THR A 160 5.98 14.61 2.95
CA THR A 160 6.21 15.63 1.92
C THR A 160 5.03 15.77 0.94
N PHE A 161 4.12 14.80 0.93
CA PHE A 161 2.91 14.75 0.11
C PHE A 161 1.64 15.21 0.86
N GLY A 162 1.76 15.80 2.07
CA GLY A 162 0.61 16.16 2.91
C GLY A 162 -0.47 16.99 2.22
N ASP A 163 -0.09 17.89 1.30
CA ASP A 163 -1.06 18.72 0.56
C ASP A 163 -1.70 18.01 -0.64
N LEU A 164 -1.07 16.93 -1.13
CA LEU A 164 -1.50 16.12 -2.27
C LEU A 164 -2.50 15.02 -1.87
N MET A 165 -2.75 14.84 -0.58
CA MET A 165 -3.62 13.80 -0.06
C MET A 165 -4.50 14.28 1.10
N ALA A 166 -5.53 13.52 1.40
CA ALA A 166 -6.35 13.65 2.59
C ALA A 166 -6.52 12.29 3.26
N TRP A 167 -6.65 12.28 4.59
CA TRP A 167 -6.96 11.08 5.35
C TRP A 167 -7.95 11.36 6.47
N ALA A 168 -8.69 10.31 6.82
CA ALA A 168 -9.66 10.33 7.89
C ALA A 168 -9.62 8.98 8.63
N PRO A 169 -8.84 8.88 9.72
CA PRO A 169 -8.79 7.72 10.60
C PRO A 169 -10.17 7.35 11.12
N ASP A 170 -10.41 6.05 11.28
CA ASP A 170 -11.65 5.54 11.85
C ASP A 170 -11.57 5.60 13.39
N PRO A 171 -12.39 6.44 14.05
CA PRO A 171 -12.33 6.61 15.49
C PRO A 171 -12.67 5.34 16.27
N ILE A 172 -13.41 4.39 15.66
CA ILE A 172 -13.76 3.13 16.33
C ILE A 172 -12.53 2.25 16.55
N TYR A 173 -11.60 2.22 15.58
CA TYR A 173 -10.36 1.46 15.74
C TYR A 173 -9.40 2.15 16.72
N LEU A 174 -9.33 3.49 16.71
CA LEU A 174 -8.53 4.24 17.67
C LEU A 174 -8.99 3.95 19.12
N GLU A 175 -10.29 4.08 19.39
CA GLU A 175 -10.89 3.80 20.70
C GLU A 175 -10.74 2.32 21.12
N ARG A 176 -10.68 1.39 20.17
CA ARG A 176 -10.47 -0.05 20.46
C ARG A 176 -9.06 -0.36 20.94
N ASN A 177 -8.07 0.42 20.52
CA ASN A 177 -6.67 0.24 20.91
C ASN A 177 -6.34 0.90 22.26
N GLU A 178 -7.21 1.76 22.76
CA GLU A 178 -6.97 2.46 24.03
C GLU A 178 -6.90 1.51 25.24
N PRO A 179 -6.00 1.77 26.21
CA PRO A 179 -5.79 0.88 27.36
C PRO A 179 -7.03 0.67 28.23
N HIS A 180 -7.93 1.66 28.32
CA HIS A 180 -9.14 1.56 29.14
C HIS A 180 -10.18 0.60 28.56
N ASN A 181 -10.04 0.18 27.30
CA ASN A 181 -10.91 -0.78 26.67
C ASN A 181 -10.52 -2.22 27.06
N ALA A 182 -10.66 -2.55 28.35
CA ALA A 182 -10.21 -3.82 28.93
C ALA A 182 -10.83 -5.05 28.26
N ALA A 183 -12.06 -4.94 27.74
CA ALA A 183 -12.73 -6.02 27.00
C ALA A 183 -12.06 -6.35 25.66
N ALA A 184 -11.33 -5.40 25.07
CA ALA A 184 -10.57 -5.60 23.83
C ALA A 184 -9.13 -6.09 24.08
N ARG A 185 -8.68 -6.19 25.34
CA ARG A 185 -7.31 -6.57 25.70
C ARG A 185 -7.26 -8.00 26.23
N THR A 186 -6.18 -8.70 25.91
CA THR A 186 -5.99 -10.11 26.25
C THR A 186 -5.27 -10.30 27.57
N ASN A 187 -5.53 -11.43 28.21
CA ASN A 187 -4.84 -11.92 29.40
C ASN A 187 -4.43 -13.39 29.22
N ASN A 188 -3.89 -14.00 30.27
CA ASN A 188 -3.45 -15.40 30.29
C ASN A 188 -4.58 -16.44 30.08
N GLU A 189 -5.84 -16.04 30.17
CA GLU A 189 -7.01 -16.89 29.94
C GLU A 189 -7.58 -16.70 28.52
N THR A 190 -7.10 -15.70 27.78
CA THR A 190 -7.61 -15.44 26.43
C THR A 190 -7.04 -16.48 25.44
N ILE A 191 -7.93 -17.21 24.77
CA ILE A 191 -7.55 -18.16 23.71
C ILE A 191 -7.42 -17.39 22.39
N GLY A 192 -6.18 -17.07 22.01
CA GLY A 192 -5.90 -16.23 20.84
C GLY A 192 -6.30 -14.76 21.06
N GLY A 193 -6.37 -13.99 19.97
CA GLY A 193 -6.69 -12.56 20.01
C GLY A 193 -5.49 -11.65 20.23
N GLY A 194 -5.75 -10.45 20.75
CA GLY A 194 -4.74 -9.42 21.01
C GLY A 194 -4.33 -8.66 19.76
N GLY A 195 -3.20 -7.96 19.87
CA GLY A 195 -2.75 -7.06 18.83
C GLY A 195 -3.55 -5.76 18.76
N VAL A 196 -3.34 -5.05 17.67
CA VAL A 196 -3.91 -3.74 17.39
C VAL A 196 -4.49 -3.74 15.99
N GLU A 197 -5.53 -2.95 15.79
CA GLU A 197 -6.19 -2.76 14.50
C GLU A 197 -6.24 -1.28 14.15
N TRP A 198 -6.25 -0.96 12.87
CA TRP A 198 -6.42 0.41 12.42
C TRP A 198 -7.21 0.44 11.13
N GLY A 199 -7.91 1.56 10.91
CA GLY A 199 -8.59 1.82 9.65
C GLY A 199 -8.63 3.31 9.36
N SER A 200 -8.66 3.67 8.09
CA SER A 200 -8.73 5.06 7.64
C SER A 200 -9.24 5.14 6.21
N TRP A 201 -9.87 6.26 5.87
CA TRP A 201 -10.01 6.67 4.49
C TRP A 201 -8.74 7.41 4.03
N PHE A 202 -8.35 7.21 2.78
CA PHE A 202 -7.26 7.93 2.12
C PHE A 202 -7.73 8.40 0.74
N GLU A 203 -7.44 9.65 0.40
CA GLU A 203 -7.84 10.27 -0.87
C GLU A 203 -6.69 11.05 -1.51
N LEU A 204 -6.46 10.82 -2.80
CA LEU A 204 -5.59 11.65 -3.62
C LEU A 204 -6.34 12.93 -4.03
N LYS A 205 -5.73 14.10 -3.80
CA LYS A 205 -6.39 15.40 -4.00
C LYS A 205 -6.12 16.06 -5.35
N HIS A 206 -5.10 15.62 -6.07
CA HIS A 206 -4.77 16.23 -7.36
C HIS A 206 -5.86 15.88 -8.40
N GLU A 207 -6.36 16.85 -9.16
CA GLU A 207 -7.48 16.66 -10.11
C GLU A 207 -7.21 15.60 -11.21
N ARG A 208 -5.93 15.49 -11.62
CA ARG A 208 -5.43 14.48 -12.57
C ARG A 208 -5.10 13.12 -11.94
N ASP A 209 -5.17 13.00 -10.62
CA ASP A 209 -4.91 11.72 -9.96
C ASP A 209 -6.08 10.75 -10.14
N ARG A 210 -5.71 9.47 -10.16
CA ARG A 210 -6.63 8.35 -10.01
C ARG A 210 -5.88 7.17 -9.45
N LEU A 211 -6.60 6.25 -8.83
CA LEU A 211 -6.08 4.96 -8.41
C LEU A 211 -5.58 4.19 -9.63
N THR A 212 -4.35 3.71 -9.52
CA THR A 212 -3.73 2.78 -10.47
C THR A 212 -3.23 1.55 -9.71
N THR A 213 -3.05 0.43 -10.39
CA THR A 213 -2.54 -0.79 -9.76
C THR A 213 -1.20 -0.54 -9.04
N PRO A 214 -0.23 0.20 -9.61
CA PRO A 214 0.97 0.61 -8.88
C PRO A 214 0.69 1.45 -7.63
N SER A 215 -0.27 2.37 -7.67
CA SER A 215 -0.60 3.21 -6.50
C SER A 215 -1.08 2.39 -5.30
N LEU A 216 -1.60 1.17 -5.50
CA LEU A 216 -2.02 0.31 -4.40
C LEU A 216 -0.84 -0.13 -3.52
N CYS A 217 0.38 -0.18 -4.06
CA CYS A 217 1.59 -0.40 -3.25
C CYS A 217 1.82 0.75 -2.26
N PHE A 218 1.67 2.00 -2.71
CA PHE A 218 1.71 3.17 -1.85
C PHE A 218 0.58 3.13 -0.82
N MET A 219 -0.67 2.91 -1.25
CA MET A 219 -1.83 2.86 -0.34
C MET A 219 -1.69 1.79 0.74
N ALA A 220 -1.18 0.60 0.38
CA ALA A 220 -0.95 -0.48 1.32
C ALA A 220 0.21 -0.22 2.31
N ASP A 221 1.07 0.78 2.05
CA ASP A 221 2.17 1.22 2.93
C ASP A 221 1.82 2.48 3.73
N MET A 222 0.63 3.07 3.51
CA MET A 222 0.13 4.23 4.24
C MET A 222 -0.68 3.86 5.50
N VAL A 223 -0.50 2.63 5.98
CA VAL A 223 -1.15 2.17 7.22
C VAL A 223 -0.42 2.65 8.46
N GLN A 224 -1.15 2.77 9.57
CA GLN A 224 -0.51 2.96 10.86
C GLN A 224 0.08 1.62 11.32
N PHE A 225 1.38 1.62 11.58
CA PHE A 225 2.13 0.41 11.95
C PHE A 225 1.85 0.00 13.39
N THR A 226 2.01 -1.30 13.69
CA THR A 226 1.77 -1.90 15.01
C THR A 226 2.40 -1.10 16.15
N ALA A 227 3.65 -0.65 15.99
CA ALA A 227 4.36 0.13 17.01
C ALA A 227 3.70 1.49 17.31
N GLU A 228 3.12 2.14 16.29
CA GLU A 228 2.44 3.45 16.42
C GLU A 228 1.04 3.36 17.04
N LEU A 229 0.47 2.16 17.13
CA LEU A 229 -0.85 1.91 17.69
C LEU A 229 -0.79 1.47 19.15
N LEU A 230 0.40 1.17 19.67
CA LEU A 230 0.60 0.87 21.08
C LEU A 230 0.51 2.15 21.91
N PRO A 231 -0.10 2.09 23.11
CA PRO A 231 -0.11 3.22 24.03
C PRO A 231 1.31 3.57 24.49
N ASP A 232 1.52 4.80 24.96
CA ASP A 232 2.83 5.29 25.41
C ASP A 232 3.48 4.45 26.51
N SER A 233 2.68 3.77 27.33
CA SER A 233 3.16 2.85 28.35
C SER A 233 3.79 1.57 27.78
N GLU A 234 3.48 1.21 26.53
CA GLU A 234 3.86 -0.06 25.90
C GLU A 234 4.74 0.12 24.65
N ASN A 235 4.79 1.32 24.06
CA ASN A 235 5.52 1.57 22.82
C ASN A 235 7.03 1.75 23.00
N GLY A 236 7.54 1.70 24.24
CA GLY A 236 8.97 1.84 24.52
C GLY A 236 9.57 3.20 24.14
N GLY A 237 8.74 4.26 24.10
CA GLY A 237 9.12 5.59 23.63
C GLY A 237 9.18 5.72 22.10
N MET A 238 8.70 4.70 21.38
CA MET A 238 8.78 4.55 19.93
C MET A 238 7.37 4.53 19.29
N GLY A 239 6.57 5.54 19.61
CA GLY A 239 5.21 5.70 19.11
C GLY A 239 5.10 6.46 17.79
N VAL A 240 3.99 7.20 17.63
CA VAL A 240 3.73 8.05 16.47
C VAL A 240 4.90 9.01 16.21
N GLY A 241 5.36 9.05 14.96
CA GLY A 241 6.50 9.88 14.54
C GLY A 241 7.82 9.11 14.46
N SER A 242 7.86 7.85 14.91
CA SER A 242 8.97 6.93 14.64
C SER A 242 9.07 6.59 13.15
N TRP A 243 10.26 6.23 12.70
CA TRP A 243 10.47 5.73 11.35
C TRP A 243 10.33 4.21 11.28
N HIS A 244 9.53 3.77 10.31
CA HIS A 244 9.23 2.35 10.09
C HIS A 244 9.80 1.88 8.75
N PRO A 245 11.11 1.62 8.64
CA PRO A 245 11.67 1.10 7.40
C PRO A 245 11.13 -0.30 7.12
N THR A 246 10.44 -0.44 6.00
CA THR A 246 10.00 -1.72 5.47
C THR A 246 11.22 -2.53 5.05
N ILE A 247 11.27 -3.80 5.47
CA ILE A 247 12.33 -4.76 5.13
C ILE A 247 11.83 -5.77 4.10
N VAL A 248 10.59 -6.25 4.28
CA VAL A 248 9.90 -7.14 3.34
C VAL A 248 8.47 -6.65 3.14
N PHE A 249 8.01 -6.64 1.90
CA PHE A 249 6.65 -6.26 1.53
C PHE A 249 6.10 -7.29 0.55
N ASN A 250 5.09 -8.02 0.99
CA ASN A 250 4.27 -8.88 0.15
C ASN A 250 2.92 -8.21 -0.13
N ILE A 251 2.53 -8.06 -1.39
CA ILE A 251 1.20 -7.55 -1.78
C ILE A 251 0.56 -8.50 -2.80
N GLU A 252 -0.71 -8.83 -2.57
CA GLU A 252 -1.55 -9.63 -3.45
C GLU A 252 -2.69 -8.77 -3.98
N PHE A 253 -2.83 -8.71 -5.30
CA PHE A 253 -3.92 -8.00 -5.97
C PHE A 253 -5.12 -8.92 -6.09
N LYS A 254 -6.25 -8.50 -5.53
CA LYS A 254 -7.45 -9.34 -5.38
C LYS A 254 -8.50 -9.02 -6.43
N SER A 255 -8.66 -7.75 -6.77
CA SER A 255 -9.67 -7.28 -7.72
C SER A 255 -9.09 -6.19 -8.63
N PRO A 256 -9.54 -6.09 -9.90
CA PRO A 256 -9.25 -4.91 -10.70
C PRO A 256 -9.82 -3.67 -10.02
N ILE A 257 -9.20 -2.51 -10.25
CA ILE A 257 -9.77 -1.23 -9.80
C ILE A 257 -11.04 -0.97 -10.63
N PRO A 258 -12.23 -0.86 -10.01
CA PRO A 258 -13.45 -0.55 -10.73
C PRO A 258 -13.35 0.83 -11.42
N ARG A 259 -14.08 1.00 -12.52
CA ARG A 259 -14.23 2.32 -13.13
C ARG A 259 -15.00 3.24 -12.18
N ALA A 260 -14.70 4.53 -12.25
CA ALA A 260 -15.44 5.56 -11.53
C ALA A 260 -16.94 5.39 -11.77
N SER A 261 -17.72 5.35 -10.70
CA SER A 261 -19.18 5.19 -10.74
C SER A 261 -19.81 5.83 -9.50
N PRO A 262 -21.15 5.90 -9.41
CA PRO A 262 -21.83 6.35 -8.19
C PRO A 262 -21.53 5.52 -6.94
N HIS A 263 -20.86 4.36 -7.07
CA HIS A 263 -20.52 3.46 -5.98
C HIS A 263 -19.02 3.25 -5.79
N HIS A 264 -18.18 3.88 -6.63
CA HIS A 264 -16.73 3.74 -6.60
C HIS A 264 -16.05 5.06 -6.94
N SER A 265 -15.34 5.61 -5.95
CA SER A 265 -14.41 6.73 -6.14
C SER A 265 -13.23 6.30 -7.00
N SER A 266 -12.75 7.22 -7.84
CA SER A 266 -11.51 7.02 -8.62
C SER A 266 -10.25 7.40 -7.86
N THR A 267 -10.35 8.03 -6.68
CA THR A 267 -9.21 8.61 -5.95
C THR A 267 -9.14 8.20 -4.48
N THR A 268 -10.19 7.57 -3.96
CA THR A 268 -10.36 7.28 -2.53
C THR A 268 -10.35 5.78 -2.27
N VAL A 269 -9.63 5.37 -1.23
CA VAL A 269 -9.58 3.99 -0.73
C VAL A 269 -9.88 3.94 0.76
N GLY A 270 -10.48 2.82 1.18
CA GLY A 270 -10.52 2.43 2.59
C GLY A 270 -9.31 1.55 2.91
N LEU A 271 -8.58 1.91 3.95
CA LEU A 271 -7.47 1.13 4.46
C LEU A 271 -7.87 0.46 5.76
N TYR A 272 -7.42 -0.78 5.94
CA TYR A 272 -7.47 -1.49 7.20
C TYR A 272 -6.12 -2.15 7.45
N SER A 273 -5.67 -2.18 8.69
CA SER A 273 -4.49 -2.94 9.10
C SER A 273 -4.68 -3.60 10.45
N SER A 274 -3.88 -4.64 10.69
CA SER A 274 -3.78 -5.30 11.98
C SER A 274 -2.38 -5.84 12.21
N GLY A 275 -1.96 -5.90 13.47
CA GLY A 275 -0.68 -6.49 13.86
C GLY A 275 -0.69 -7.00 15.29
N CYS A 276 0.01 -8.11 15.53
CA CYS A 276 -0.01 -8.81 16.83
C CYS A 276 1.37 -9.02 17.44
N PHE A 277 2.45 -8.84 16.67
CA PHE A 277 3.80 -9.19 17.12
C PHE A 277 4.74 -8.01 16.94
N LEU A 278 5.45 -7.66 18.01
CA LEU A 278 6.52 -6.68 18.04
C LEU A 278 7.64 -7.25 18.90
N ASN A 279 8.85 -7.33 18.35
CA ASN A 279 9.95 -8.09 18.95
C ASN A 279 11.26 -7.32 18.93
N ASP A 280 12.09 -7.55 19.94
CA ASP A 280 13.48 -7.15 19.89
C ASP A 280 14.32 -8.03 18.94
N PRO A 281 15.40 -7.47 18.38
CA PRO A 281 15.81 -6.07 18.48
C PRO A 281 15.02 -5.15 17.54
N GLN A 282 15.01 -3.85 17.85
CA GLN A 282 14.51 -2.76 16.97
C GLN A 282 13.02 -2.80 16.66
N GLY A 283 12.23 -3.33 17.61
CA GLY A 283 10.76 -3.37 17.49
C GLY A 283 10.30 -4.02 16.19
N ARG A 284 10.97 -5.10 15.73
CA ARG A 284 10.61 -5.82 14.50
C ARG A 284 9.18 -6.34 14.62
N HIS A 285 8.32 -5.92 13.71
CA HIS A 285 6.91 -6.31 13.69
C HIS A 285 6.44 -6.67 12.28
N ASN A 286 5.32 -7.38 12.23
CA ASN A 286 4.55 -7.53 11.01
C ASN A 286 3.30 -6.65 11.06
N THR A 287 2.87 -6.22 9.89
CA THR A 287 1.58 -5.55 9.69
C THR A 287 0.89 -6.23 8.52
N TYR A 288 -0.33 -6.70 8.74
CA TYR A 288 -1.26 -7.07 7.68
C TYR A 288 -2.06 -5.84 7.29
N ALA A 289 -2.29 -5.63 6.00
CA ALA A 289 -3.11 -4.53 5.52
C ALA A 289 -4.03 -4.94 4.36
N GLU A 290 -5.09 -4.16 4.19
CA GLU A 290 -6.07 -4.29 3.13
C GLU A 290 -6.37 -2.93 2.52
N VAL A 291 -6.44 -2.90 1.20
CA VAL A 291 -6.84 -1.73 0.42
C VAL A 291 -8.18 -2.03 -0.24
N TRP A 292 -9.18 -1.23 0.07
CA TRP A 292 -10.56 -1.37 -0.40
C TRP A 292 -10.98 -0.18 -1.24
N THR A 293 -11.92 -0.40 -2.15
CA THR A 293 -12.60 0.71 -2.83
C THR A 293 -13.39 1.55 -1.84
N ALA A 294 -13.60 2.83 -2.18
CA ALA A 294 -14.48 3.73 -1.44
C ALA A 294 -15.73 4.10 -2.26
N PRO A 295 -16.91 4.27 -1.64
CA PRO A 295 -18.13 4.67 -2.35
C PRO A 295 -18.06 6.10 -2.92
N CYS A 296 -17.30 6.99 -2.28
CA CYS A 296 -17.13 8.40 -2.66
C CYS A 296 -15.87 9.00 -2.01
N GLY A 297 -15.60 10.28 -2.30
CA GLY A 297 -14.57 11.07 -1.60
C GLY A 297 -14.91 11.37 -0.15
N ILE A 298 -13.90 11.75 0.63
CA ILE A 298 -14.01 12.13 2.03
C ILE A 298 -14.83 13.43 2.13
N GLY A 299 -15.85 13.42 2.99
CA GLY A 299 -16.79 14.54 3.15
C GLY A 299 -17.74 14.75 1.96
N GLN A 300 -17.76 13.83 0.99
CA GLN A 300 -18.61 13.89 -0.19
C GLN A 300 -19.63 12.75 -0.18
N GLY A 301 -20.71 12.87 -0.96
CA GLY A 301 -21.69 11.81 -1.13
C GLY A 301 -22.65 11.64 0.06
N ARG A 302 -23.34 10.50 0.10
CA ARG A 302 -24.32 10.14 1.12
C ARG A 302 -24.23 8.65 1.41
N GLU A 303 -24.36 8.27 2.67
CA GLU A 303 -24.39 6.87 3.07
C GLU A 303 -25.67 6.16 2.58
N GLU A 304 -25.50 5.03 1.91
CA GLU A 304 -26.54 4.08 1.52
C GLU A 304 -26.44 2.82 2.39
N SER A 305 -27.53 2.22 2.84
CA SER A 305 -27.49 1.11 3.82
C SER A 305 -26.68 -0.12 3.37
N ASP A 306 -26.55 -0.34 2.07
CA ASP A 306 -25.86 -1.48 1.46
C ASP A 306 -24.49 -1.12 0.86
N TRP A 307 -23.94 0.07 1.18
CA TRP A 307 -22.72 0.57 0.54
C TRP A 307 -21.54 -0.40 0.62
N ARG A 308 -21.41 -1.13 1.74
CA ARG A 308 -20.35 -2.12 2.00
C ARG A 308 -20.42 -3.32 1.05
N ASP A 309 -21.61 -3.70 0.64
CA ASP A 309 -21.82 -4.85 -0.23
C ASP A 309 -21.39 -4.54 -1.67
N LYS A 310 -21.26 -3.25 -2.01
CA LYS A 310 -20.79 -2.76 -3.30
C LYS A 310 -19.27 -2.60 -3.37
N GLN A 311 -18.57 -2.60 -2.22
CA GLN A 311 -17.12 -2.39 -2.18
C GLN A 311 -16.35 -3.70 -2.35
N VAL A 312 -15.17 -3.60 -2.96
CA VAL A 312 -14.28 -4.75 -3.19
C VAL A 312 -12.90 -4.51 -2.60
N CYS A 313 -12.30 -5.58 -2.09
CA CYS A 313 -10.90 -5.56 -1.70
C CYS A 313 -10.05 -5.54 -2.97
N LEU A 314 -9.23 -4.51 -3.13
CA LEU A 314 -8.33 -4.31 -4.26
C LEU A 314 -7.03 -5.07 -4.04
N ALA A 315 -6.47 -4.99 -2.84
CA ALA A 315 -5.23 -5.66 -2.49
C ALA A 315 -5.16 -6.00 -0.99
N THR A 316 -4.41 -7.04 -0.67
CA THR A 316 -3.99 -7.37 0.70
C THR A 316 -2.48 -7.40 0.76
N SER A 317 -1.88 -6.98 1.87
CA SER A 317 -0.44 -7.03 2.05
C SER A 317 -0.02 -7.54 3.42
N SER A 318 1.22 -8.02 3.49
CA SER A 318 1.94 -8.22 4.73
C SER A 318 3.33 -7.60 4.63
N GLN A 319 3.71 -6.89 5.68
CA GLN A 319 4.95 -6.13 5.72
C GLN A 319 5.72 -6.46 6.98
N MET A 320 7.02 -6.70 6.86
CA MET A 320 7.93 -6.73 7.99
C MET A 320 8.67 -5.40 8.05
N THR A 321 8.59 -4.74 9.19
CA THR A 321 9.14 -3.40 9.44
C THR A 321 9.98 -3.42 10.72
N LEU A 322 10.86 -2.43 10.84
CA LEU A 322 11.52 -2.09 12.10
C LEU A 322 10.85 -0.86 12.70
N CYS A 323 11.18 -0.54 13.94
CA CYS A 323 10.84 0.73 14.56
C CYS A 323 12.15 1.44 14.96
N LEU A 324 12.45 2.57 14.30
CA LEU A 324 13.69 3.32 14.49
C LEU A 324 13.40 4.80 14.77
N PRO A 325 14.29 5.50 15.50
CA PRO A 325 14.14 6.94 15.70
C PRO A 325 14.16 7.71 14.38
N MET A 326 13.37 8.77 14.28
CA MET A 326 13.23 9.56 13.04
C MET A 326 14.54 10.23 12.62
N GLU A 327 15.45 10.50 13.55
CA GLU A 327 16.80 11.01 13.24
C GLU A 327 17.59 10.06 12.34
N VAL A 328 17.32 8.75 12.42
CA VAL A 328 17.93 7.76 11.52
C VAL A 328 17.45 7.98 10.08
N ASN A 329 16.15 8.27 9.88
CA ASN A 329 15.61 8.59 8.57
C ASN A 329 16.32 9.81 7.96
N TYR A 330 16.39 10.91 8.70
CA TYR A 330 17.05 12.13 8.22
C TYR A 330 18.53 11.92 7.90
N LYS A 331 19.26 11.20 8.75
CA LYS A 331 20.68 10.84 8.50
C LYS A 331 20.85 9.94 7.27
N ARG A 332 19.85 9.12 6.92
CA ARG A 332 19.89 8.25 5.74
C ARG A 332 19.57 9.05 4.47
N GLY A 333 18.59 9.93 4.52
CA GLY A 333 18.22 10.79 3.39
C GLY A 333 19.30 11.81 3.02
N SER A 334 20.09 12.28 3.99
CA SER A 334 21.18 13.25 3.76
C SER A 334 22.46 12.65 3.15
N LYS A 335 22.56 11.32 3.03
CA LYS A 335 23.69 10.66 2.35
C LYS A 335 23.46 10.69 0.83
N LEU A 336 23.75 11.84 0.22
CA LEU A 336 23.88 12.00 -1.23
C LEU A 336 25.35 11.87 -1.65
#